data_AF-A0A950PIT5-F1
#
_entry.id   AF-A0A950PIT5-F1
#
_cell.length_a   1.000
_cell.length_b   1.000
_cell.length_c   1.000
_cell.angle_alpha   90.00
_cell.angle_beta   90.00
_cell.angle_gamma   90.00
#
_symmetry.space_group_name_H-M   'P 1'
#
loop_
_entity.id
_entity.type
_entity.pdbx_description
1 polymer ?
#
loop_
_entity_poly.entity_id
_entity_poly.type
_entity_poly.pdbx_seq_one_letter_code
_entity_poly.pdbx_strand_id
1 'polypeptide(L)'
;MHIPHGGTVLIDVLIDEGELDEAWQTAEGLASPTQWLALADASAHTRPADAARVYQHEVDAHKHITGDGNYLEITKLLIKARSCHERLGSQTVFAQYVSDLRTEQKRKRNLMKILNQHHL
;
A
#
# COMPACT_ATOMS: atom_id res chain seq x y z
N MET A 1 31.05 4.18 4.80
CA MET A 1 29.91 3.87 5.67
C MET A 1 28.74 3.52 4.77
N HIS A 2 28.41 2.24 4.59
CA HIS A 2 27.04 1.81 4.29
C HIS A 2 26.92 0.30 4.55
N ILE A 3 25.96 -0.06 5.39
CA ILE A 3 25.67 -1.40 5.88
C ILE A 3 25.07 -2.21 4.72
N PRO A 4 25.54 -3.43 4.39
CA PRO A 4 24.76 -4.33 3.54
C PRO A 4 23.64 -4.94 4.37
N HIS A 5 22.43 -4.39 4.25
CA HIS A 5 21.22 -5.02 4.75
C HIS A 5 20.88 -6.21 3.83
N GLY A 6 21.48 -7.38 4.10
CA GLY A 6 21.36 -8.56 3.24
C GLY A 6 19.92 -9.04 3.00
N GLY A 7 19.00 -8.82 3.95
CA GLY A 7 17.58 -9.12 3.77
C GLY A 7 16.84 -8.13 2.85
N THR A 8 17.39 -6.92 2.67
CA THR A 8 16.73 -5.90 1.83
C THR A 8 16.99 -6.14 0.35
N VAL A 9 18.20 -6.60 0.03
CA VAL A 9 18.63 -6.91 -1.35
C VAL A 9 17.94 -8.16 -1.86
N LEU A 10 17.75 -9.19 -1.02
CA LEU A 10 17.14 -10.45 -1.44
C LEU A 10 15.71 -10.25 -1.97
N ILE A 11 14.88 -9.46 -1.28
CA ILE A 11 13.50 -9.21 -1.70
C ILE A 11 13.45 -8.44 -3.02
N ASP A 12 14.34 -7.47 -3.22
CA ASP A 12 14.42 -6.68 -4.46
C ASP A 12 14.84 -7.55 -5.65
N VAL A 13 15.80 -8.45 -5.44
CA VAL A 13 16.24 -9.44 -6.43
C VAL A 13 15.10 -10.42 -6.76
N LEU A 14 14.42 -10.97 -5.75
CA LEU A 14 13.29 -11.89 -6.00
C LEU A 14 12.13 -11.21 -6.74
N ILE A 15 11.91 -9.90 -6.51
CA ILE A 15 10.95 -9.11 -7.28
C ILE A 15 11.39 -8.98 -8.75
N ASP A 16 12.67 -8.67 -9.01
CA ASP A 16 13.23 -8.54 -10.36
C ASP A 16 13.22 -9.88 -11.13
N GLU A 17 13.54 -10.98 -10.45
CA GLU A 17 13.48 -12.34 -10.99
C GLU A 17 12.04 -12.85 -11.17
N GLY A 18 11.04 -12.14 -10.62
CA GLY A 18 9.63 -12.49 -10.70
C GLY A 18 9.22 -13.62 -9.74
N GLU A 19 10.09 -14.00 -8.81
CA GLU A 19 9.85 -14.99 -7.75
C GLU A 19 9.02 -14.41 -6.61
N LEU A 20 7.83 -13.93 -6.94
CA LEU A 20 6.97 -13.22 -6.00
C LEU A 20 6.58 -14.09 -4.80
N ASP A 21 6.28 -15.38 -5.00
CA ASP A 21 5.88 -16.27 -3.90
C ASP A 21 6.98 -16.38 -2.82
N GLU A 22 8.22 -16.56 -3.26
CA GLU A 22 9.39 -16.60 -2.37
C GLU A 22 9.69 -15.23 -1.75
N ALA A 23 9.47 -14.15 -2.51
CA ALA A 23 9.57 -12.79 -1.99
C ALA A 23 8.53 -12.51 -0.89
N TRP A 24 7.29 -12.99 -1.03
CA TRP A 24 6.23 -12.88 0.00
C TRP A 24 6.60 -13.66 1.26
N GLN A 25 7.11 -14.89 1.12
CA GLN A 25 7.57 -15.68 2.26
C GLN A 25 8.76 -15.03 2.97
N THR A 26 9.71 -14.50 2.21
CA THR A 26 10.89 -13.81 2.76
C THR A 26 10.51 -12.48 3.42
N ALA A 27 9.50 -11.79 2.89
CA ALA A 27 9.03 -10.52 3.44
C ALA A 27 8.40 -10.67 4.83
N GLU A 28 7.82 -11.83 5.16
CA GLU A 28 7.26 -12.12 6.48
C GLU A 28 8.36 -12.06 7.57
N GLY A 29 8.44 -10.93 8.28
CA GLY A 29 9.34 -10.70 9.41
C GLY A 29 10.68 -10.04 9.08
N LEU A 30 11.03 -9.88 7.79
CA LEU A 30 12.26 -9.22 7.36
C LEU A 30 12.03 -7.94 6.54
N ALA A 31 10.86 -7.82 5.88
CA ALA A 31 10.59 -6.67 5.02
C ALA A 31 10.30 -5.39 5.80
N SER A 32 10.91 -4.31 5.35
CA SER A 32 10.54 -2.95 5.73
C SER A 32 9.26 -2.51 5.01
N PRO A 33 8.51 -1.51 5.53
CA PRO A 33 7.29 -1.01 4.89
C PRO A 33 7.50 -0.61 3.42
N THR A 34 8.62 0.04 3.09
CA THR A 34 8.98 0.36 1.69
C THR A 34 9.12 -0.87 0.80
N GLN A 35 9.61 -1.99 1.34
CA GLN A 35 9.77 -3.24 0.58
C GLN A 35 8.44 -3.97 0.42
N TRP A 36 7.59 -3.95 1.44
CA TRP A 36 6.21 -4.43 1.33
C TRP A 36 5.47 -3.70 0.20
N LEU A 37 5.68 -2.38 0.08
CA LEU A 37 5.10 -1.60 -1.02
C LEU A 37 5.66 -1.97 -2.39
N ALA A 38 6.97 -2.20 -2.50
CA ALA A 38 7.59 -2.65 -3.75
C ALA A 38 7.09 -4.04 -4.17
N LEU A 39 7.02 -4.97 -3.21
CA LEU A 39 6.49 -6.32 -3.42
C LEU A 39 5.01 -6.29 -3.81
N ALA A 40 4.21 -5.45 -3.15
CA ALA A 40 2.81 -5.26 -3.50
C ALA A 40 2.64 -4.69 -4.91
N ASP A 41 3.50 -3.75 -5.34
CA ASP A 41 3.47 -3.17 -6.69
C ASP A 41 3.79 -4.23 -7.76
N ALA A 42 4.87 -4.98 -7.56
CA ALA A 42 5.23 -6.10 -8.44
C ALA A 42 4.16 -7.20 -8.46
N SER A 43 3.52 -7.44 -7.31
CA SER A 43 2.46 -8.43 -7.17
C SER A 43 1.07 -7.90 -7.54
N ALA A 44 0.91 -6.63 -7.89
CA ALA A 44 -0.40 -6.07 -8.22
C ALA A 44 -0.99 -6.73 -9.49
N HIS A 45 -0.14 -7.29 -10.35
CA HIS A 45 -0.54 -7.97 -11.58
C HIS A 45 -0.91 -9.43 -11.37
N THR A 46 -0.17 -10.13 -10.52
CA THR A 46 -0.29 -11.57 -10.28
C THR A 46 -1.20 -11.88 -9.08
N ARG A 47 -1.10 -11.06 -8.02
CA ARG A 47 -1.81 -11.19 -6.74
C ARG A 47 -2.38 -9.84 -6.26
N PRO A 48 -3.33 -9.24 -7.01
CA PRO A 48 -3.91 -7.95 -6.65
C PRO A 48 -4.60 -7.93 -5.27
N ALA A 49 -5.08 -9.08 -4.77
CA ALA A 49 -5.75 -9.17 -3.48
C ALA A 49 -4.77 -8.99 -2.30
N ASP A 50 -3.63 -9.67 -2.36
CA ASP A 50 -2.56 -9.55 -1.37
C ASP A 50 -1.93 -8.15 -1.41
N ALA A 51 -1.66 -7.62 -2.61
CA ALA A 51 -1.17 -6.27 -2.79
C ALA A 51 -2.10 -5.21 -2.19
N ALA A 52 -3.41 -5.31 -2.44
CA ALA A 52 -4.40 -4.41 -1.88
C ALA A 52 -4.45 -4.47 -0.35
N ARG A 53 -4.18 -5.62 0.26
CA ARG A 53 -4.14 -5.77 1.73
C ARG A 53 -2.93 -5.06 2.33
N VAL A 54 -1.77 -5.16 1.69
CA VAL A 54 -0.55 -4.43 2.09
C VAL A 54 -0.76 -2.92 2.03
N TYR A 55 -1.33 -2.42 0.93
CA TYR A 55 -1.63 -0.97 0.82
C TYR A 55 -2.60 -0.49 1.90
N GLN A 56 -3.64 -1.28 2.22
CA GLN A 56 -4.59 -0.93 3.29
C GLN A 56 -3.94 -0.93 4.68
N HIS A 57 -3.02 -1.86 4.95
CA HIS A 57 -2.29 -1.90 6.20
C HIS A 57 -1.39 -0.68 6.37
N GLU A 58 -0.65 -0.30 5.32
CA GLU A 58 0.17 0.91 5.34
C GLU A 58 -0.69 2.17 5.47
N VAL A 59 -1.83 2.26 4.78
CA VAL A 59 -2.78 3.36 4.98
C VAL A 59 -3.17 3.47 6.44
N ASP A 60 -3.50 2.36 7.10
CA ASP A 60 -3.88 2.31 8.51
C ASP A 60 -2.73 2.77 9.44
N ALA A 61 -1.51 2.30 9.22
CA ALA A 61 -0.33 2.80 9.93
C ALA A 61 -0.15 4.32 9.76
N HIS A 62 -0.32 4.82 8.54
CA HIS A 62 -0.26 6.24 8.23
C HIS A 62 -1.45 7.03 8.78
N LYS A 63 -2.61 6.43 9.05
CA LYS A 63 -3.78 7.13 9.65
C LYS A 63 -3.44 7.77 11.00
N HIS A 64 -2.54 7.17 11.76
CA HIS A 64 -2.12 7.65 13.07
C HIS A 64 -1.13 8.82 12.99
N ILE A 65 -0.42 8.96 11.87
CA ILE A 65 0.57 10.00 11.65
C ILE A 65 -0.13 11.26 11.10
N THR A 66 0.26 12.42 11.59
CA THR A 66 -0.18 13.73 11.08
C THR A 66 0.94 14.41 10.32
N GLY A 67 0.67 14.81 9.08
CA GLY A 67 1.60 15.54 8.23
C GLY A 67 1.09 15.60 6.79
N ASP A 68 1.39 16.70 6.09
CA ASP A 68 0.89 16.89 4.73
C ASP A 68 1.46 15.84 3.76
N GLY A 69 2.76 15.52 3.88
CA GLY A 69 3.40 14.43 3.14
C GLY A 69 2.78 13.07 3.44
N ASN A 70 2.36 12.83 4.68
CA ASN A 70 1.70 11.58 5.07
C ASN A 70 0.31 11.42 4.42
N TYR A 71 -0.45 12.52 4.29
CA TYR A 71 -1.75 12.48 3.59
C TYR A 71 -1.59 12.22 2.09
N LEU A 72 -0.51 12.74 1.48
CA LEU A 72 -0.13 12.43 0.10
C LEU A 72 0.20 10.94 -0.05
N GLU A 73 0.99 10.36 0.86
CA GLU A 73 1.31 8.92 0.84
C GLU A 73 0.04 8.06 1.00
N ILE A 74 -0.84 8.36 1.96
CA ILE A 74 -2.13 7.68 2.10
C ILE A 74 -2.91 7.69 0.79
N THR A 75 -2.97 8.86 0.13
CA THR A 75 -3.71 9.02 -1.12
C THR A 75 -3.09 8.20 -2.26
N LYS A 76 -1.76 8.18 -2.37
CA LYS A 76 -1.06 7.31 -3.35
C LYS A 76 -1.36 5.84 -3.11
N LEU A 77 -1.32 5.39 -1.86
CA LEU A 77 -1.62 3.99 -1.49
C LEU A 77 -3.06 3.62 -1.84
N LEU A 78 -4.02 4.51 -1.59
CA LEU A 78 -5.43 4.32 -1.96
C LEU A 78 -5.62 4.20 -3.47
N ILE A 79 -4.92 5.00 -4.28
CA ILE A 79 -4.99 4.92 -5.75
C ILE A 79 -4.45 3.56 -6.23
N LYS A 80 -3.35 3.08 -5.66
CA LYS A 80 -2.81 1.76 -6.00
C LYS A 80 -3.76 0.63 -5.61
N ALA A 81 -4.33 0.71 -4.39
CA ALA A 81 -5.33 -0.24 -3.93
C ALA A 81 -6.57 -0.24 -4.81
N ARG A 82 -7.05 0.93 -5.24
CA ARG A 82 -8.15 1.06 -6.21
C ARG A 82 -7.83 0.29 -7.48
N SER A 83 -6.67 0.52 -8.09
CA SER A 83 -6.28 -0.18 -9.32
C SER A 83 -6.29 -1.71 -9.16
N CYS A 84 -5.81 -2.22 -8.01
CA CYS A 84 -5.88 -3.65 -7.70
C CYS A 84 -7.34 -4.15 -7.60
N HIS A 85 -8.21 -3.42 -6.89
CA HIS A 85 -9.63 -3.76 -6.76
C HIS A 85 -10.39 -3.66 -8.08
N GLU A 86 -10.04 -2.72 -8.96
CA GLU A 86 -10.62 -2.63 -10.31
C GLU A 86 -10.30 -3.87 -11.14
N ARG A 87 -9.06 -4.39 -11.05
CA ARG A 87 -8.67 -5.62 -11.75
C ARG A 87 -9.33 -6.87 -11.20
N LEU A 88 -9.58 -6.90 -9.88
CA LEU A 88 -10.31 -7.97 -9.21
C LEU A 88 -11.83 -7.90 -9.43
N GLY A 89 -12.36 -6.77 -9.92
CA GLY A 89 -13.81 -6.51 -9.93
C GLY A 89 -14.40 -6.19 -8.55
N SER A 90 -13.56 -5.95 -7.54
CA SER A 90 -13.94 -5.69 -6.14
C SER A 90 -14.07 -4.19 -5.81
N GLN A 91 -14.48 -3.39 -6.79
CA GLN A 91 -14.61 -1.93 -6.64
C GLN A 91 -15.53 -1.52 -5.49
N THR A 92 -16.61 -2.28 -5.25
CA THR A 92 -17.54 -2.05 -4.14
C THR A 92 -16.85 -2.18 -2.78
N VAL A 93 -15.95 -3.15 -2.62
CA VAL A 93 -15.19 -3.34 -1.38
C VAL A 93 -14.29 -2.14 -1.12
N PHE A 94 -13.61 -1.66 -2.16
CA PHE A 94 -12.79 -0.46 -2.07
C PHE A 94 -13.61 0.80 -1.75
N ALA A 95 -14.74 1.01 -2.42
CA ALA A 95 -15.61 2.16 -2.17
C ALA A 95 -16.15 2.17 -0.73
N GLN A 96 -16.47 0.99 -0.18
CA GLN A 96 -16.87 0.84 1.22
C GLN A 96 -15.73 1.18 2.18
N TYR A 97 -14.52 0.69 1.90
CA TYR A 97 -13.33 1.01 2.68
C TYR A 97 -13.02 2.51 2.69
N VAL A 98 -13.07 3.18 1.52
CA VAL A 98 -12.83 4.63 1.46
C VAL A 98 -13.93 5.42 2.17
N SER A 99 -15.19 4.98 2.08
CA SER A 99 -16.29 5.61 2.82
C SER A 99 -16.10 5.50 4.34
N ASP A 100 -15.65 4.35 4.82
CA ASP A 100 -15.34 4.14 6.23
C ASP A 100 -14.17 5.04 6.67
N LEU A 101 -13.08 5.03 5.90
CA LEU A 101 -11.91 5.90 6.11
C LEU A 101 -12.30 7.39 6.20
N ARG A 102 -13.17 7.86 5.29
CA ARG A 102 -13.66 9.24 5.28
C ARG A 102 -14.50 9.55 6.53
N THR A 103 -15.23 8.56 7.04
CA THR A 103 -16.04 8.69 8.25
C THR A 103 -15.17 8.75 9.50
N GLU A 104 -14.18 7.85 9.61
CA GLU A 104 -13.19 7.84 10.68
C GLU A 104 -12.39 9.15 10.72
N GLN A 105 -11.86 9.56 9.55
CA GLN A 105 -10.97 10.69 9.43
C GLN A 105 -11.66 12.02 9.11
N LYS A 106 -13.00 12.10 9.27
CA LYS A 106 -13.78 13.32 8.96
C LYS A 106 -13.32 14.58 9.72
N ARG A 107 -12.60 14.40 10.83
CA ARG A 107 -12.03 15.50 11.61
C ARG A 107 -10.75 16.07 10.97
N LYS A 108 -10.06 15.31 10.11
CA LYS A 108 -8.83 15.70 9.41
C LYS A 108 -9.17 16.39 8.07
N ARG A 109 -9.48 17.69 8.12
CA ARG A 109 -9.91 18.48 6.95
C ARG A 109 -8.91 18.46 5.78
N ASN A 110 -7.59 18.47 6.04
CA ASN A 110 -6.59 18.36 4.98
C ASN A 110 -6.64 17.01 4.25
N LEU A 111 -6.77 15.91 5.00
CA LEU A 111 -6.90 14.58 4.39
C LEU A 111 -8.15 14.51 3.51
N MET A 112 -9.30 14.96 4.01
CA MET A 112 -10.54 14.99 3.21
C MET A 112 -10.40 15.82 1.94
N LYS A 113 -9.69 16.96 2.00
CA LYS A 113 -9.41 17.79 0.84
C LYS A 113 -8.56 17.06 -0.20
N ILE A 114 -7.53 16.33 0.22
CA ILE A 114 -6.66 15.57 -0.69
C ILE A 114 -7.42 14.38 -1.28
N LEU A 115 -8.17 13.63 -0.47
CA LEU A 115 -9.03 12.54 -0.96
C LEU A 115 -10.02 13.05 -2.03
N ASN A 116 -10.69 14.17 -1.76
CA ASN A 116 -11.62 14.76 -2.71
C ASN A 116 -10.94 15.23 -4.01
N GLN A 117 -9.74 15.79 -3.94
CA GLN A 117 -8.96 16.19 -5.14
C GLN A 117 -8.59 15.00 -6.02
N HIS A 118 -8.38 13.83 -5.43
CA HIS A 118 -8.04 12.60 -6.16
C HIS A 118 -9.26 11.73 -6.50
N HIS A 119 -10.48 12.24 -6.29
CA HIS A 119 -11.73 11.50 -6.54
C HIS A 119 -11.80 10.16 -5.78
N LEU A 120 -11.32 10.16 -4.54
CA LEU A 120 -11.41 9.07 -3.57
C LEU A 120 -12.52 9.36 -2.55
#